data_AF-A0A7C2VW17-F1
#
_entry.id   AF-A0A7C2VW17-F1
#
_cell.length_a   1.000
_cell.length_b   1.000
_cell.length_c   1.000
_cell.angle_alpha   90.00
_cell.angle_beta   90.00
_cell.angle_gamma   90.00
#
_symmetry.space_group_name_H-M   'P 1'
#
loop_
_entity.id
_entity.type
_entity.pdbx_description
1 polymer ?
#
loop_
_entity_poly.entity_id
_entity_poly.type
_entity_poly.pdbx_seq_one_letter_code
_entity_poly.pdbx_strand_id
1 'polypeptide(L)' 'MAKAAMPHPGHDKHLCYLNNLGFQISNPDDYKSLVRGGKFMCKVCGRVAADGRNLCKPEKL' A
#
# COMPACT_ATOMS: atom_id res chain seq x y z
N MET A 1 -15.25 -13.28 -16.39
CA MET A 1 -14.16 -12.52 -15.75
C MET A 1 -13.62 -13.38 -14.61
N ALA A 2 -12.40 -13.93 -14.71
CA ALA A 2 -11.83 -14.68 -13.60
C ALA A 2 -11.64 -13.72 -12.42
N LYS A 3 -12.20 -14.07 -11.25
CA LYS A 3 -12.04 -13.28 -10.03
C LYS A 3 -10.55 -13.26 -9.73
N ALA A 4 -9.91 -12.10 -9.88
CA ALA A 4 -8.47 -11.97 -9.62
C ALA A 4 -8.21 -12.46 -8.19
N ALA A 5 -7.51 -13.60 -8.08
CA ALA A 5 -7.15 -14.14 -6.79
C ALA A 5 -6.17 -13.15 -6.15
N MET A 6 -6.60 -12.46 -5.11
CA MET A 6 -5.73 -11.57 -4.36
C MET A 6 -4.65 -12.41 -3.65
N PRO A 7 -3.38 -11.96 -3.62
CA PRO A 7 -2.29 -12.74 -3.02
C PRO A 7 -2.50 -13.08 -1.54
N HIS A 8 -3.24 -12.23 -0.82
CA HIS A 8 -3.65 -12.43 0.56
C HIS A 8 -4.86 -11.54 0.89
N PRO A 9 -5.57 -11.76 2.01
CA PRO A 9 -6.68 -10.90 2.43
C PRO A 9 -6.25 -9.43 2.62
N GLY A 10 -7.12 -8.50 2.22
CA GLY A 10 -6.92 -7.05 2.39
C GLY A 10 -5.88 -6.41 1.47
N HIS A 11 -5.35 -7.15 0.49
CA HIS A 11 -4.33 -6.63 -0.43
C HIS A 11 -4.81 -5.41 -1.23
N ASP A 12 -6.12 -5.25 -1.44
CA ASP A 12 -6.75 -4.09 -2.09
C ASP A 12 -6.46 -2.75 -1.40
N LYS A 13 -6.14 -2.78 -0.10
CA LYS A 13 -5.88 -1.58 0.71
C LYS A 13 -4.39 -1.27 0.87
N HIS A 14 -3.54 -2.11 0.29
CA HIS A 14 -2.09 -1.96 0.43
C HIS A 14 -1.51 -1.08 -0.68
N LEU A 15 -0.44 -0.35 -0.36
CA LEU A 15 0.22 0.56 -1.29
C LEU A 15 0.75 -0.14 -2.54
N CYS A 16 1.12 -1.41 -2.46
CA CYS A 16 1.54 -2.19 -3.64
C CYS A 16 0.41 -2.34 -4.66
N TYR A 17 -0.80 -2.67 -4.21
CA TYR A 17 -1.97 -2.80 -5.07
C TYR A 17 -2.39 -1.44 -5.63
N LEU A 18 -2.52 -0.43 -4.76
CA LEU A 18 -2.87 0.93 -5.15
C LEU A 18 -1.88 1.48 -6.19
N ASN A 19 -0.57 1.20 -6.02
CA ASN A 19 0.45 1.59 -6.97
C ASN A 19 0.28 0.93 -8.34
N ASN A 20 -0.06 -0.36 -8.38
CA ASN A 20 -0.28 -1.08 -9.64
C ASN A 20 -1.52 -0.58 -10.39
N LEU A 21 -2.50 -0.03 -9.68
CA LEU A 21 -3.65 0.66 -10.27
C LEU A 21 -3.35 2.10 -10.71
N GLY A 22 -2.14 2.62 -10.44
CA GLY A 22 -1.81 4.01 -10.71
C GLY A 22 -2.51 5.01 -9.79
N PHE A 23 -2.97 4.57 -8.61
CA PHE A 23 -3.73 5.43 -7.68
C PHE A 23 -2.96 6.67 -7.26
N GLN A 24 -1.63 6.60 -7.15
CA GLN A 24 -0.77 7.77 -6.88
C GLN A 24 -0.81 8.85 -7.97
N ILE A 25 -1.20 8.48 -9.20
CA ILE A 25 -1.34 9.41 -10.33
C ILE A 25 -2.77 9.96 -10.35
N SER A 26 -3.77 9.08 -10.22
CA SER A 26 -5.18 9.47 -10.31
C SER A 26 -5.69 10.18 -9.04
N ASN A 27 -5.14 9.87 -7.87
CA ASN A 27 -5.54 10.41 -6.56
C ASN A 27 -4.29 10.74 -5.71
N PRO A 28 -3.48 11.72 -6.14
CA PRO A 28 -2.19 12.00 -5.53
C PRO A 28 -2.31 12.45 -4.06
N ASP A 29 -3.31 13.24 -3.70
CA ASP A 29 -3.51 13.73 -2.32
C ASP A 29 -3.90 12.62 -1.36
N ASP A 30 -4.78 11.71 -1.78
CA ASP A 30 -5.14 10.53 -0.98
C ASP A 30 -3.93 9.62 -0.79
N TYR A 31 -3.19 9.32 -1.87
CA TYR A 31 -1.97 8.52 -1.77
C TYR A 31 -0.93 9.19 -0.87
N LYS A 32 -0.78 10.51 -0.95
CA LYS A 32 0.10 11.30 -0.09
C LYS A 32 -0.29 11.17 1.38
N SER A 33 -1.59 11.18 1.70
CA SER A 33 -2.08 10.97 3.07
C SER A 33 -1.65 9.61 3.65
N LEU A 34 -1.60 8.56 2.82
CA LEU A 34 -1.18 7.22 3.24
C LEU A 34 0.33 7.12 3.54
N VAL A 35 1.16 7.86 2.80
CA VAL A 35 2.64 7.78 2.91
C VAL A 35 3.25 8.86 3.79
N ARG A 36 2.57 10.00 3.98
CA ARG A 36 3.07 11.15 4.73
C ARG A 36 3.26 10.80 6.21
N GLY A 37 4.42 11.15 6.76
CA GLY A 37 4.75 10.84 8.15
C GLY A 37 4.90 9.33 8.38
N GLY A 38 5.43 8.62 7.38
CA GLY A 38 5.63 7.19 7.40
C GLY A 38 6.31 6.68 8.67
N LYS A 39 5.69 5.69 9.30
CA LYS A 39 6.16 5.04 10.54
C LYS A 39 6.51 3.57 10.34
N PHE A 40 6.12 3.03 9.19
CA PHE A 40 6.30 1.63 8.85
C PHE A 40 6.84 1.50 7.43
N MET A 41 7.72 0.53 7.22
CA MET A 41 8.25 0.12 5.92
C MET A 41 7.84 -1.32 5.62
N CYS A 42 7.50 -1.62 4.37
CA CYS A 42 7.21 -2.98 3.95
C CYS A 42 8.53 -3.73 3.72
N LYS A 43 8.75 -4.83 4.44
CA LYS A 43 9.96 -5.65 4.30
C LYS A 43 10.12 -6.33 2.94
N VAL A 44 9.05 -6.41 2.14
CA VAL A 44 9.05 -7.09 0.83
C VAL A 44 9.38 -6.13 -0.30
N CYS A 45 8.81 -4.92 -0.31
CA CYS A 45 8.89 -4.01 -1.45
C CYS A 45 9.37 -2.59 -1.10
N GLY A 46 9.73 -2.34 0.16
CA GLY A 46 10.33 -1.08 0.63
C GLY A 46 9.40 0.13 0.71
N ARG A 47 8.12 0.02 0.31
CA ARG A 47 7.15 1.12 0.45
C ARG A 47 6.93 1.48 1.92
N VAL A 48 6.76 2.78 2.17
CA VAL A 48 6.59 3.35 3.50
C VAL A 48 5.16 3.88 3.65
N ALA A 49 4.55 3.65 4.81
CA ALA A 49 3.20 4.12 5.15
C ALA A 49 3.13 4.68 6.57
N ALA A 50 2.18 5.59 6.80
CA ALA A 50 1.86 6.11 8.12
C ALA A 50 1.27 5.02 9.05
N ASP A 51 0.58 4.04 8.47
CA ASP A 51 -0.06 2.91 9.16
C ASP A 51 0.37 1.57 8.53
N GLY A 52 0.74 0.60 9.36
CA GLY A 52 1.17 -0.72 8.92
C GLY A 52 0.09 -1.51 8.16
N ARG A 53 -1.20 -1.20 8.36
CA ARG A 53 -2.34 -1.81 7.66
C ARG A 53 -2.34 -1.53 6.15
N ASN A 54 -1.57 -0.55 5.69
CA ASN A 54 -1.43 -0.25 4.26
C ASN A 54 -0.27 -1.01 3.60
N LEU A 55 0.37 -1.97 4.28
CA LEU A 55 1.54 -2.69 3.80
C LEU A 55 1.38 -4.21 3.95
N CYS A 56 1.98 -5.00 3.04
CA CYS A 56 1.91 -6.46 3.10
C CYS A 56 2.63 -7.06 4.32
N LYS A 57 3.82 -6.54 4.63
CA LYS A 57 4.69 -7.00 5.72
C LYS A 57 5.29 -5.77 6.42
N PRO A 58 4.50 -5.03 7.20
CA PRO A 58 4.97 -3.80 7.85
C PRO A 58 6.02 -4.10 8.93
N GLU A 59 7.04 -3.26 9.00
CA GLU A 59 8.02 -3.18 10.06
C GLU A 59 8.15 -1.71 10.51
N LYS A 60 8.25 -1.45 11.81
CA LYS A 60 8.40 -0.08 12.31
C LYS A 60 9.76 0.48 11.88
N LEU A 61 9.74 1.74 11.45
CA LEU A 61 10.94 2.55 11.21
C LEU A 61 11.52 3.09 12.51
#